data_AF-A0A7J0FW01-F1
#
_entry.id   AF-A0A7J0FW01-F1
#
_cell.length_a   1.000
_cell.length_b   1.000
_cell.length_c   1.000
_cell.angle_alpha   90.00
_cell.angle_beta   90.00
_cell.angle_gamma   90.00
#
_symmetry.space_group_name_H-M   'P 1'
#
loop_
_entity.id
_entity.type
_entity.pdbx_description
1 polymer ?
#
loop_
_entity_poly.entity_id
_entity_poly.type
_entity_poly.pdbx_seq_one_letter_code
_entity_poly.pdbx_strand_id
1 'polypeptide(L)'
;MAMAINRGLLFLFCLLALATTKAASQKAPPLGRSNFPKDFVFGAGSAAYQFEGGAFIDGKGDSIWDTFTHEHPEGRVSGGVNPLGVKYYNNLIDEIMANGMVPYVTIFHWDLPQVLEDEYGGFRNKKIVDDFRDYAEFLFQTFGDRVKHWFTLNEPYTYSYFGYGTGTMAPGRCSNYIGNCTAGDSATEPYIVTHHLILSHGAAVKLYREKYKPSQKGEIGVTLVTAWFVPTTLTTASERAARRALDFMFGCMTTDNHANLTCKLKTCSLINLSLLCAHKPVFSFAATALNWLYVYPKGIRALMLYLRDNYGNPPIYITENGIAEANNSTLPVKEALKDKDRIEYLYGHLFYLSKAIEEGANVKGYFMWAFMDDFEWDAGFSVRFGLYYIDYSDGLKRYPKYSAYWYKKFLQT
;
A
#
# COMPACT_ATOMS: atom_id res chain seq x y z
N MET A 1 23.19 62.38 30.78
CA MET A 1 24.14 62.85 29.74
C MET A 1 24.38 61.68 28.81
N ALA A 2 23.82 61.72 27.61
CA ALA A 2 23.79 60.61 26.67
C ALA A 2 25.16 60.40 26.00
N MET A 3 25.68 59.17 26.05
CA MET A 3 26.87 58.78 25.29
C MET A 3 26.41 58.23 23.94
N ALA A 4 26.69 58.99 22.88
CA ALA A 4 26.37 58.64 21.51
C ALA A 4 27.22 57.45 21.05
N ILE A 5 26.59 56.30 20.83
CA ILE A 5 27.21 55.17 20.14
C ILE A 5 27.35 55.55 18.67
N ASN A 6 28.59 55.64 18.22
CA ASN A 6 28.98 56.09 16.89
C ASN A 6 28.44 55.13 15.82
N ARG A 7 27.50 55.62 14.99
CA ARG A 7 26.76 54.85 13.96
C ARG A 7 27.66 54.19 12.90
N GLY A 8 28.94 54.56 12.83
CA GLY A 8 29.92 53.94 11.91
C GLY A 8 30.34 52.52 12.29
N LEU A 9 30.37 52.15 13.58
CA LEU A 9 30.82 50.82 14.00
C LEU A 9 29.73 49.73 13.84
N LEU A 10 28.45 50.09 13.92
CA LEU A 10 27.35 49.15 13.67
C LEU A 10 27.24 48.75 12.20
N PHE A 11 27.59 49.65 11.27
CA PHE A 11 27.54 49.35 9.83
C PHE A 11 28.63 48.37 9.38
N LEU A 12 29.79 48.36 10.03
CA LEU A 12 30.87 47.42 9.69
C LEU A 12 30.56 45.99 10.17
N PHE A 13 29.88 45.84 11.33
CA PHE A 13 29.41 44.52 11.80
C PHE A 13 28.23 43.99 10.98
N CYS A 14 27.34 44.85 10.47
CA CYS A 14 26.29 44.42 9.54
C CYS A 14 26.87 44.00 8.17
N LEU A 15 27.90 44.67 7.65
CA LEU A 15 28.50 44.32 6.35
C LEU A 15 29.36 43.03 6.39
N LEU A 16 29.95 42.70 7.54
CA LEU A 16 30.61 41.40 7.75
C LEU A 16 29.62 40.25 8.04
N ALA A 17 28.40 40.55 8.46
CA ALA A 17 27.29 39.58 8.56
C ALA A 17 26.51 39.39 7.24
N LEU A 18 26.75 40.25 6.23
CA LEU A 18 26.13 40.19 4.90
C LEU A 18 27.02 39.50 3.84
N ALA A 19 28.19 39.02 4.22
CA ALA A 19 29.04 38.19 3.39
C ALA A 19 29.07 36.75 3.94
N THR A 20 28.25 35.88 3.32
CA THR A 20 28.19 34.40 3.40
C THR A 20 26.88 33.78 3.90
N THR A 21 25.76 34.13 3.27
CA THR A 21 24.67 33.16 3.07
C THR A 21 24.26 33.13 1.60
N LYS A 22 25.21 32.82 0.71
CA LYS A 22 24.84 31.92 -0.38
C LYS A 22 24.44 30.64 0.32
N ALA A 23 23.14 30.44 0.55
CA ALA A 23 22.60 29.12 0.79
C ALA A 23 23.03 28.30 -0.43
N ALA A 24 24.17 27.62 -0.31
CA ALA A 24 24.50 26.53 -1.19
C ALA A 24 23.27 25.63 -1.09
N SER A 25 22.58 25.44 -2.22
CA SER A 25 21.65 24.34 -2.37
C SER A 25 22.42 23.10 -1.92
N GLN A 26 22.21 22.66 -0.67
CA GLN A 26 22.85 21.49 -0.14
C GLN A 26 22.27 20.35 -0.96
N LYS A 27 23.04 19.93 -1.95
CA LYS A 27 22.69 18.79 -2.78
C LYS A 27 22.40 17.64 -1.83
N ALA A 28 21.18 17.12 -1.88
CA ALA A 28 20.76 16.06 -0.98
C ALA A 28 21.80 14.92 -1.00
N PRO A 29 22.10 14.28 0.15
CA PRO A 29 23.14 13.27 0.22
C PRO A 29 22.93 12.18 -0.84
N PRO A 30 24.00 11.61 -1.41
CA PRO A 30 23.85 10.57 -2.41
C PRO A 30 23.12 9.38 -1.78
N LEU A 31 21.99 9.01 -2.37
CA LEU A 31 21.17 7.85 -1.99
C LEU A 31 21.14 6.88 -3.18
N GLY A 32 21.41 5.60 -2.92
CA GLY A 32 21.36 4.54 -3.91
C GLY A 32 21.17 3.16 -3.28
N ARG A 33 21.13 2.12 -4.12
CA ARG A 33 20.97 0.73 -3.71
C ARG A 33 21.94 0.29 -2.61
N SER A 34 23.17 0.83 -2.59
CA SER A 34 24.21 0.51 -1.61
C SER A 34 23.90 0.99 -0.18
N ASN A 35 22.92 1.88 0.01
CA ASN A 35 22.47 2.30 1.34
C ASN A 35 21.53 1.28 2.02
N PHE A 36 21.20 0.19 1.33
CA PHE A 36 20.30 -0.86 1.82
C PHE A 36 21.03 -2.21 1.90
N PRO A 37 20.56 -3.15 2.74
CA PRO A 37 21.12 -4.50 2.84
C PRO A 37 21.28 -5.17 1.46
N LYS A 38 22.30 -6.02 1.28
CA LYS A 38 22.58 -6.66 -0.02
C LYS A 38 21.42 -7.55 -0.52
N ASP A 39 20.70 -8.16 0.41
CA ASP A 39 19.52 -8.99 0.19
C ASP A 39 18.20 -8.19 0.14
N PHE A 40 18.25 -6.86 0.30
CA PHE A 40 17.06 -6.01 0.26
C PHE A 40 16.40 -6.02 -1.13
N VAL A 41 15.08 -6.23 -1.16
CA VAL A 41 14.30 -6.34 -2.38
C VAL A 41 13.73 -4.97 -2.78
N PHE A 42 13.90 -4.59 -4.04
CA PHE A 42 13.23 -3.43 -4.62
C PHE A 42 12.33 -3.88 -5.75
N GLY A 43 11.11 -3.35 -5.81
CA GLY A 43 10.14 -3.66 -6.84
C GLY A 43 9.12 -2.55 -7.06
N ALA A 44 8.09 -2.86 -7.83
CA ALA A 44 6.91 -2.01 -8.01
C ALA A 44 5.65 -2.88 -7.86
N GLY A 45 4.58 -2.28 -7.35
CA GLY A 45 3.30 -2.94 -7.11
C GLY A 45 2.29 -2.74 -8.25
N SER A 46 1.32 -3.64 -8.30
CA SER A 46 0.12 -3.58 -9.15
C SER A 46 -1.00 -4.41 -8.52
N ALA A 47 -2.25 -4.17 -8.92
CA ALA A 47 -3.40 -4.97 -8.53
C ALA A 47 -4.23 -5.39 -9.74
N ALA A 48 -4.86 -6.57 -9.68
CA ALA A 48 -5.54 -7.18 -10.83
C ALA A 48 -6.59 -6.24 -11.44
N TYR A 49 -7.59 -5.82 -10.66
CA TYR A 49 -8.67 -4.95 -11.16
C TYR A 49 -8.16 -3.60 -11.68
N GLN A 50 -7.10 -3.06 -11.08
CA GLN A 50 -6.53 -1.77 -11.46
C GLN A 50 -5.73 -1.84 -12.79
N PHE A 51 -5.16 -3.00 -13.14
CA PHE A 51 -4.17 -3.15 -14.22
C PHE A 51 -4.60 -4.04 -15.39
N GLU A 52 -5.30 -5.14 -15.13
CA GLU A 52 -5.51 -6.20 -16.12
C GLU A 52 -6.52 -5.79 -17.21
N GLY A 53 -7.59 -5.09 -16.82
CA GLY A 53 -8.74 -4.92 -17.70
C GLY A 53 -9.37 -6.28 -18.04
N GLY A 54 -9.84 -6.46 -19.28
CA GLY A 54 -10.32 -7.77 -19.75
C GLY A 54 -11.47 -8.37 -18.94
N ALA A 55 -12.23 -7.54 -18.23
CA ALA A 55 -13.29 -7.97 -17.30
C ALA A 55 -14.29 -8.97 -17.91
N PHE A 56 -14.47 -8.92 -19.24
CA PHE A 56 -15.43 -9.74 -20.00
C PHE A 56 -14.79 -10.59 -21.10
N ILE A 57 -13.47 -10.83 -21.02
CA ILE A 57 -12.73 -11.62 -22.02
C ILE A 57 -12.27 -12.93 -21.35
N ASP A 58 -12.23 -14.03 -22.12
CA ASP A 58 -11.66 -15.32 -21.69
C ASP A 58 -12.33 -15.98 -20.46
N GLY A 59 -13.63 -15.72 -20.25
CA GLY A 59 -14.40 -16.37 -19.19
C GLY A 59 -13.97 -15.99 -17.77
N LYS A 60 -13.47 -14.77 -17.57
CA LYS A 60 -13.28 -14.20 -16.22
C LYS A 60 -14.66 -13.98 -15.57
N GLY A 61 -14.82 -14.47 -14.33
CA GLY A 61 -16.03 -14.27 -13.53
C GLY A 61 -16.08 -12.92 -12.84
N ASP A 62 -17.28 -12.50 -12.44
CA ASP A 62 -17.54 -11.21 -11.84
C ASP A 62 -16.85 -11.06 -10.47
N SER A 63 -15.98 -10.06 -10.28
CA SER A 63 -15.70 -9.53 -8.94
C SER A 63 -16.77 -8.51 -8.51
N ILE A 64 -16.78 -8.11 -7.24
CA ILE A 64 -17.62 -7.02 -6.73
C ILE A 64 -17.34 -5.69 -7.44
N TRP A 65 -16.18 -5.58 -8.09
CA TRP A 65 -15.86 -4.47 -8.95
C TRP A 65 -16.35 -4.68 -10.40
N ASP A 66 -16.40 -5.93 -10.88
CA ASP A 66 -16.88 -6.27 -12.24
C ASP A 66 -18.42 -6.38 -12.33
N THR A 67 -19.13 -6.49 -11.20
CA THR A 67 -20.61 -6.56 -11.16
C THR A 67 -21.23 -5.20 -11.35
N PHE A 68 -21.04 -4.75 -12.57
CA PHE A 68 -22.09 -4.19 -13.36
C PHE A 68 -22.62 -5.18 -14.42
N THR A 69 -21.98 -6.30 -14.80
CA THR A 69 -22.60 -7.26 -15.77
C THR A 69 -21.96 -8.66 -15.95
N HIS A 70 -22.65 -9.72 -15.47
CA HIS A 70 -22.86 -11.09 -16.03
C HIS A 70 -21.69 -11.90 -16.66
N GLU A 71 -21.33 -13.08 -16.09
CA GLU A 71 -21.36 -14.43 -16.75
C GLU A 71 -20.59 -15.61 -16.07
N HIS A 72 -20.33 -15.64 -14.74
CA HIS A 72 -19.86 -16.89 -14.07
C HIS A 72 -20.58 -17.14 -12.73
N PRO A 73 -21.55 -18.08 -12.67
CA PRO A 73 -22.58 -18.10 -11.62
C PRO A 73 -22.16 -18.64 -10.24
N GLU A 74 -20.95 -19.19 -10.05
CA GLU A 74 -20.60 -19.87 -8.79
C GLU A 74 -19.51 -19.21 -7.92
N GLY A 75 -18.57 -18.47 -8.53
CA GLY A 75 -17.57 -17.65 -7.79
C GLY A 75 -16.66 -18.39 -6.80
N ARG A 76 -16.56 -19.73 -6.87
CA ARG A 76 -15.83 -20.57 -5.91
C ARG A 76 -15.12 -21.72 -6.61
N VAL A 77 -14.08 -22.28 -5.97
CA VAL A 77 -13.28 -23.38 -6.54
C VAL A 77 -14.13 -24.63 -6.84
N SER A 78 -15.10 -24.96 -5.98
CA SER A 78 -16.00 -26.10 -6.22
C SER A 78 -16.94 -25.93 -7.42
N GLY A 79 -17.15 -24.69 -7.86
CA GLY A 79 -17.92 -24.38 -9.09
C GLY A 79 -17.10 -24.42 -10.37
N GLY A 80 -15.81 -24.79 -10.26
CA GLY A 80 -14.89 -24.91 -11.39
C GLY A 80 -13.82 -23.82 -11.41
N VAL A 81 -12.73 -24.11 -12.11
CA VAL A 81 -11.58 -23.22 -12.29
C VAL A 81 -11.52 -22.78 -13.74
N ASN A 82 -11.29 -21.50 -13.99
CA ASN A 82 -11.04 -20.99 -15.35
C ASN A 82 -9.60 -21.33 -15.81
N PRO A 83 -9.40 -22.25 -16.77
CA PRO A 83 -8.06 -22.62 -17.24
C PRO A 83 -7.34 -21.49 -17.99
N LEU A 84 -8.06 -20.52 -18.57
CA LEU A 84 -7.46 -19.38 -19.27
C LEU A 84 -6.86 -18.38 -18.28
N GLY A 85 -7.54 -18.12 -17.16
CA GLY A 85 -6.98 -17.35 -16.05
C GLY A 85 -5.72 -18.00 -15.47
N VAL A 86 -5.73 -19.33 -15.31
CA VAL A 86 -4.54 -20.08 -14.89
C VAL A 86 -3.39 -19.92 -15.89
N LYS A 87 -3.67 -20.02 -17.19
CA LYS A 87 -2.67 -19.83 -18.24
C LYS A 87 -2.10 -18.41 -18.23
N TYR A 88 -2.94 -17.40 -18.03
CA TYR A 88 -2.52 -16.01 -17.93
C TYR A 88 -1.50 -15.79 -16.82
N TYR A 89 -1.83 -16.19 -15.58
CA TYR A 89 -0.91 -16.01 -14.44
C TYR A 89 0.34 -16.88 -14.55
N ASN A 90 0.25 -18.09 -15.12
CA ASN A 90 1.44 -18.88 -15.42
C ASN A 90 2.39 -18.14 -16.37
N ASN A 91 1.89 -17.63 -17.49
CA ASN A 91 2.69 -16.87 -18.45
C ASN A 91 3.33 -15.63 -17.80
N LEU A 92 2.57 -14.91 -16.97
CA LEU A 92 3.07 -13.73 -16.26
C LEU A 92 4.19 -14.09 -15.27
N ILE A 93 3.98 -15.13 -14.46
CA ILE A 93 4.98 -15.61 -13.50
C ILE A 93 6.25 -16.07 -14.23
N ASP A 94 6.10 -16.84 -15.30
CA ASP A 94 7.21 -17.34 -16.10
C ASP A 94 8.00 -16.20 -16.74
N GLU A 95 7.32 -15.17 -17.27
CA GLU A 95 7.97 -13.99 -17.85
C GLU A 95 8.71 -13.15 -16.80
N ILE A 96 8.11 -12.96 -15.62
CA ILE A 96 8.77 -12.27 -14.49
C ILE A 96 10.07 -12.99 -14.13
N MET A 97 10.01 -14.32 -13.98
CA MET A 97 11.18 -15.12 -13.61
C MET A 97 12.22 -15.20 -14.73
N ALA A 98 11.80 -15.27 -16.00
CA ALA A 98 12.70 -15.25 -17.16
C ALA A 98 13.53 -13.96 -17.23
N ASN A 99 12.99 -12.85 -16.71
CA ASN A 99 13.68 -11.56 -16.60
C ASN A 99 14.44 -11.37 -15.26
N GLY A 100 14.63 -12.45 -14.49
CA GLY A 100 15.38 -12.42 -13.23
C GLY A 100 14.69 -11.68 -12.09
N MET A 101 13.39 -11.40 -12.22
CA MET A 101 12.56 -10.81 -11.17
C MET A 101 11.89 -11.90 -10.33
N VAL A 102 11.48 -11.55 -9.12
CA VAL A 102 10.82 -12.47 -8.18
C VAL A 102 9.36 -12.08 -8.02
N PRO A 103 8.39 -12.99 -8.25
CA PRO A 103 6.98 -12.69 -8.06
C PRO A 103 6.63 -12.65 -6.56
N TYR A 104 6.04 -11.53 -6.14
CA TYR A 104 5.40 -11.34 -4.85
C TYR A 104 3.90 -11.23 -5.08
N VAL A 105 3.13 -12.21 -4.61
CA VAL A 105 1.74 -12.39 -5.04
C VAL A 105 0.78 -12.07 -3.90
N THR A 106 -0.13 -11.15 -4.15
CA THR A 106 -1.30 -10.89 -3.31
C THR A 106 -2.46 -11.76 -3.77
N ILE A 107 -3.06 -12.53 -2.85
CA ILE A 107 -4.16 -13.46 -3.13
C ILE A 107 -5.47 -12.70 -3.35
N PHE A 108 -5.73 -11.68 -2.53
CA PHE A 108 -6.95 -10.91 -2.58
C PHE A 108 -6.68 -9.41 -2.44
N HIS A 109 -7.11 -8.66 -3.43
CA HIS A 109 -6.98 -7.21 -3.51
C HIS A 109 -8.35 -6.60 -3.82
N TRP A 110 -9.29 -6.85 -2.91
CA TRP A 110 -10.65 -6.27 -2.89
C TRP A 110 -11.56 -6.74 -4.03
N ASP A 111 -11.13 -7.73 -4.78
CA ASP A 111 -11.72 -8.29 -5.99
C ASP A 111 -12.56 -9.54 -5.67
N LEU A 112 -13.41 -9.45 -4.64
CA LEU A 112 -14.26 -10.56 -4.17
C LEU A 112 -15.19 -11.03 -5.30
N PRO A 113 -15.35 -12.33 -5.59
CA PRO A 113 -16.34 -12.77 -6.56
C PRO A 113 -17.76 -12.36 -6.14
N GLN A 114 -18.51 -11.70 -7.02
CA GLN A 114 -19.82 -11.14 -6.68
C GLN A 114 -20.82 -12.19 -6.23
N VAL A 115 -20.77 -13.38 -6.81
CA VAL A 115 -21.65 -14.49 -6.42
C VAL A 115 -21.59 -14.75 -4.91
N LEU A 116 -20.44 -14.54 -4.27
CA LEU A 116 -20.28 -14.70 -2.82
C LEU A 116 -20.93 -13.53 -2.04
N GLU A 117 -20.88 -12.31 -2.58
CA GLU A 117 -21.65 -11.17 -2.02
C GLU A 117 -23.16 -11.39 -2.19
N ASP A 118 -23.61 -11.91 -3.34
CA ASP A 118 -25.03 -12.16 -3.61
C ASP A 118 -25.59 -13.33 -2.79
N GLU A 119 -24.86 -14.45 -2.68
CA GLU A 119 -25.35 -15.64 -1.96
C GLU A 119 -25.50 -15.37 -0.46
N TYR A 120 -24.50 -14.73 0.14
CA TYR A 120 -24.44 -14.64 1.60
C TYR A 120 -23.90 -13.31 2.15
N GLY A 121 -23.60 -12.33 1.32
CA GLY A 121 -23.07 -11.03 1.75
C GLY A 121 -21.56 -11.00 1.95
N GLY A 122 -20.83 -11.90 1.28
CA GLY A 122 -19.37 -11.87 1.21
C GLY A 122 -18.73 -11.91 2.59
N PHE A 123 -17.85 -10.93 2.87
CA PHE A 123 -17.16 -10.84 4.16
C PHE A 123 -18.06 -10.51 5.35
N ARG A 124 -19.36 -10.23 5.16
CA ARG A 124 -20.30 -10.13 6.29
C ARG A 124 -20.72 -11.50 6.82
N ASN A 125 -20.38 -12.60 6.13
CA ASN A 125 -20.75 -13.95 6.52
C ASN A 125 -19.54 -14.84 6.76
N LYS A 126 -19.61 -15.70 7.77
CA LYS A 126 -18.52 -16.62 8.13
C LYS A 126 -18.17 -17.63 7.03
N LYS A 127 -19.11 -17.97 6.14
CA LYS A 127 -18.87 -18.89 5.01
C LYS A 127 -17.66 -18.48 4.15
N ILE A 128 -17.39 -17.18 4.05
CA ILE A 128 -16.27 -16.65 3.26
C ILE A 128 -14.91 -17.21 3.69
N VAL A 129 -14.77 -17.62 4.95
CA VAL A 129 -13.51 -18.13 5.50
C VAL A 129 -13.11 -19.44 4.82
N ASP A 130 -14.09 -20.31 4.54
CA ASP A 130 -13.84 -21.58 3.86
C ASP A 130 -13.62 -21.35 2.36
N ASP A 131 -14.43 -20.52 1.71
CA ASP A 131 -14.26 -20.19 0.28
C ASP A 131 -12.90 -19.52 0.00
N PHE A 132 -12.48 -18.60 0.88
CA PHE A 132 -11.16 -17.96 0.79
C PHE A 132 -10.01 -18.95 1.02
N ARG A 133 -10.16 -19.87 1.99
CA ARG A 133 -9.16 -20.91 2.24
C ARG A 133 -8.99 -21.80 1.01
N ASP A 134 -10.10 -22.23 0.40
CA ASP A 134 -10.09 -23.12 -0.75
C ASP A 134 -9.51 -22.41 -1.99
N TYR A 135 -9.83 -21.12 -2.17
CA TYR A 135 -9.19 -20.28 -3.19
C TYR A 135 -7.66 -20.17 -2.98
N ALA A 136 -7.22 -19.85 -1.76
CA ALA A 136 -5.81 -19.79 -1.43
C ALA A 136 -5.11 -21.15 -1.65
N GLU A 137 -5.77 -22.26 -1.28
CA GLU A 137 -5.27 -23.61 -1.53
C GLU A 137 -5.01 -23.86 -3.01
N PHE A 138 -5.99 -23.53 -3.85
CA PHE A 138 -5.90 -23.66 -5.29
C PHE A 138 -4.70 -22.88 -5.85
N LEU A 139 -4.49 -21.63 -5.40
CA LEU A 139 -3.32 -20.84 -5.81
C LEU A 139 -2.00 -21.47 -5.36
N PHE A 140 -1.92 -21.98 -4.13
CA PHE A 140 -0.71 -22.65 -3.64
C PHE A 140 -0.39 -23.90 -4.46
N GLN A 141 -1.39 -24.69 -4.83
CA GLN A 141 -1.21 -25.88 -5.66
C GLN A 141 -0.74 -25.51 -7.07
N THR A 142 -1.31 -24.45 -7.64
CA THR A 142 -1.13 -24.10 -9.05
C THR A 142 0.16 -23.33 -9.30
N PHE A 143 0.55 -22.44 -8.39
CA PHE A 143 1.67 -21.49 -8.60
C PHE A 143 2.77 -21.59 -7.56
N GLY A 144 2.55 -22.31 -6.45
CA GLY A 144 3.50 -22.35 -5.33
C GLY A 144 4.81 -23.11 -5.61
N ASP A 145 4.91 -23.79 -6.76
CA ASP A 145 6.17 -24.32 -7.27
C ASP A 145 7.17 -23.19 -7.59
N ARG A 146 6.69 -22.05 -8.11
CA ARG A 146 7.47 -20.87 -8.49
C ARG A 146 7.31 -19.69 -7.52
N VAL A 147 6.10 -19.42 -7.04
CA VAL A 147 5.81 -18.29 -6.14
C VAL A 147 6.22 -18.61 -4.71
N LYS A 148 7.11 -17.78 -4.15
CA LYS A 148 7.68 -17.97 -2.79
C LYS A 148 7.30 -16.88 -1.80
N HIS A 149 6.62 -15.82 -2.22
CA HIS A 149 6.18 -14.75 -1.34
C HIS A 149 4.70 -14.46 -1.57
N TRP A 150 3.90 -14.80 -0.56
CA TRP A 150 2.45 -14.69 -0.59
C TRP A 150 1.96 -13.62 0.40
N PHE A 151 1.02 -12.80 -0.03
CA PHE A 151 0.26 -11.90 0.83
C PHE A 151 -1.21 -12.25 0.72
N THR A 152 -1.87 -12.61 1.82
CA THR A 152 -3.25 -13.10 1.75
C THR A 152 -4.22 -12.00 1.35
N LEU A 153 -4.12 -10.83 1.99
CA LEU A 153 -5.06 -9.71 1.84
C LEU A 153 -4.25 -8.43 1.62
N ASN A 154 -4.73 -7.56 0.74
CA ASN A 154 -4.34 -6.16 0.70
C ASN A 154 -5.23 -5.32 1.60
N GLU A 155 -4.63 -4.55 2.51
CA GLU A 155 -5.28 -3.50 3.29
C GLU A 155 -6.70 -3.81 3.80
N PRO A 156 -6.88 -4.82 4.68
CA PRO A 156 -8.19 -5.20 5.18
C PRO A 156 -8.93 -4.06 5.90
N TYR A 157 -8.19 -3.09 6.46
CA TYR A 157 -8.77 -1.88 7.06
C TYR A 157 -9.45 -1.02 5.99
N THR A 158 -8.77 -0.75 4.87
CA THR A 158 -9.29 0.04 3.75
C THR A 158 -10.55 -0.62 3.19
N TYR A 159 -10.49 -1.92 2.92
CA TYR A 159 -11.65 -2.69 2.44
C TYR A 159 -12.85 -2.59 3.39
N SER A 160 -12.63 -2.82 4.68
CA SER A 160 -13.68 -2.77 5.70
C SER A 160 -14.24 -1.36 5.89
N TYR A 161 -13.38 -0.36 6.06
CA TYR A 161 -13.77 1.01 6.36
C TYR A 161 -14.47 1.67 5.17
N PHE A 162 -13.90 1.59 3.97
CA PHE A 162 -14.49 2.23 2.80
C PHE A 162 -15.63 1.42 2.16
N GLY A 163 -15.61 0.09 2.28
CA GLY A 163 -16.68 -0.78 1.77
C GLY A 163 -17.94 -0.80 2.63
N TYR A 164 -17.79 -0.70 3.96
CA TYR A 164 -18.89 -0.92 4.93
C TYR A 164 -19.04 0.19 5.98
N GLY A 165 -18.04 1.07 6.12
CA GLY A 165 -18.06 2.19 7.05
C GLY A 165 -18.54 3.48 6.37
N THR A 166 -17.83 3.94 5.35
CA THR A 166 -18.20 5.13 4.55
C THR A 166 -19.05 4.78 3.33
N GLY A 167 -18.95 3.54 2.83
CA GLY A 167 -19.64 3.07 1.62
C GLY A 167 -19.17 3.75 0.34
N THR A 168 -17.93 4.25 0.30
CA THR A 168 -17.34 4.91 -0.88
C THR A 168 -16.63 3.95 -1.82
N MET A 169 -16.39 2.70 -1.39
CA MET A 169 -15.85 1.62 -2.21
C MET A 169 -16.83 0.44 -2.22
N ALA A 170 -16.68 -0.48 -3.18
CA ALA A 170 -17.51 -1.69 -3.24
C ALA A 170 -17.43 -2.50 -1.91
N PRO A 171 -18.55 -3.05 -1.40
CA PRO A 171 -19.89 -3.09 -1.99
C PRO A 171 -20.77 -1.85 -1.71
N GLY A 172 -20.21 -0.76 -1.19
CA GLY A 172 -20.90 0.54 -1.08
C GLY A 172 -21.94 0.59 0.03
N ARG A 173 -21.63 0.01 1.19
CA ARG A 173 -22.55 -0.10 2.32
C ARG A 173 -22.20 0.90 3.42
N CYS A 174 -23.22 1.57 3.96
CA CYS A 174 -23.07 2.50 5.06
C CYS A 174 -24.43 2.79 5.72
N SER A 175 -24.42 3.33 6.93
CA SER A 175 -25.62 3.85 7.57
C SER A 175 -26.13 5.09 6.85
N ASN A 176 -27.45 5.30 6.82
CA ASN A 176 -28.09 6.46 6.17
C ASN A 176 -27.63 7.83 6.70
N TYR A 177 -27.06 7.89 7.92
CA TYR A 177 -26.51 9.11 8.50
C TYR A 177 -25.06 9.39 8.08
N ILE A 178 -24.39 8.45 7.42
CA ILE A 178 -23.03 8.61 6.88
C ILE A 178 -23.08 9.03 5.42
N GLY A 179 -23.89 8.35 4.61
CA GLY A 179 -23.96 8.57 3.17
C GLY A 179 -25.25 8.03 2.56
N ASN A 180 -25.37 8.17 1.25
CA ASN A 180 -26.54 7.75 0.48
C ASN A 180 -26.47 6.27 0.07
N CYS A 181 -26.04 5.40 0.98
CA CYS A 181 -25.99 3.96 0.75
C CYS A 181 -27.39 3.37 0.84
N THR A 182 -27.68 2.36 0.02
CA THR A 182 -29.00 1.69 0.00
C THR A 182 -29.22 0.75 1.19
N ALA A 183 -28.13 0.29 1.80
CA ALA A 183 -28.12 -0.57 2.99
C ALA A 183 -26.76 -0.49 3.70
N GLY A 184 -26.73 -0.92 4.96
CA GLY A 184 -25.51 -1.05 5.75
C GLY A 184 -25.71 -0.56 7.18
N ASP A 185 -24.72 -0.86 8.01
CA ASP A 185 -24.58 -0.30 9.35
C ASP A 185 -23.10 -0.04 9.63
N SER A 186 -22.72 1.23 9.48
CA SER A 186 -21.35 1.71 9.67
C SER A 186 -20.82 1.51 11.09
N ALA A 187 -21.69 1.25 12.08
CA ALA A 187 -21.29 0.98 13.46
C ALA A 187 -21.01 -0.50 13.73
N THR A 188 -21.43 -1.42 12.85
CA THR A 188 -21.32 -2.87 13.09
C THR A 188 -20.65 -3.62 11.94
N GLU A 189 -21.03 -3.37 10.69
CA GLU A 189 -20.54 -4.11 9.53
C GLU A 189 -19.02 -4.06 9.36
N PRO A 190 -18.32 -2.92 9.55
CA PRO A 190 -16.85 -2.89 9.47
C PRO A 190 -16.18 -3.87 10.43
N TYR A 191 -16.71 -4.04 11.65
CA TYR A 191 -16.14 -4.96 12.63
C TYR A 191 -16.39 -6.42 12.25
N ILE A 192 -17.58 -6.74 11.74
CA ILE A 192 -17.94 -8.08 11.25
C ILE A 192 -17.03 -8.48 10.08
N VAL A 193 -16.88 -7.57 9.11
CA VAL A 193 -16.05 -7.76 7.92
C VAL A 193 -14.58 -7.93 8.30
N THR A 194 -14.05 -7.04 9.15
CA THR A 194 -12.68 -7.16 9.69
C THR A 194 -12.46 -8.49 10.39
N HIS A 195 -13.41 -8.96 11.19
CA HIS A 195 -13.30 -10.25 11.87
C HIS A 195 -13.20 -11.42 10.88
N HIS A 196 -14.04 -11.45 9.84
CA HIS A 196 -13.98 -12.52 8.83
C HIS A 196 -12.75 -12.43 7.92
N LEU A 197 -12.23 -11.23 7.63
CA LEU A 197 -10.95 -11.04 6.95
C LEU A 197 -9.81 -11.66 7.76
N ILE A 198 -9.74 -11.38 9.07
CA ILE A 198 -8.73 -11.95 9.98
C ILE A 198 -8.84 -13.48 10.02
N LEU A 199 -10.05 -14.03 10.13
CA LEU A 199 -10.26 -15.48 10.12
C LEU A 199 -9.85 -16.12 8.78
N SER A 200 -10.15 -15.47 7.65
CA SER A 200 -9.78 -15.92 6.31
C SER A 200 -8.26 -15.94 6.11
N HIS A 201 -7.57 -14.87 6.54
CA HIS A 201 -6.11 -14.82 6.61
C HIS A 201 -5.57 -15.97 7.47
N GLY A 202 -6.10 -16.15 8.69
CA GLY A 202 -5.66 -17.20 9.60
C GLY A 202 -5.83 -18.61 9.02
N ALA A 203 -6.95 -18.87 8.34
CA ALA A 203 -7.22 -20.14 7.67
C ALA A 203 -6.22 -20.43 6.54
N ALA A 204 -6.00 -19.48 5.63
CA ALA A 204 -5.05 -19.63 4.53
C ALA A 204 -3.60 -19.78 5.01
N VAL A 205 -3.20 -19.01 6.01
CA VAL A 205 -1.86 -19.08 6.61
C VAL A 205 -1.63 -20.42 7.30
N LYS A 206 -2.60 -20.89 8.09
CA LYS A 206 -2.51 -22.20 8.74
C LYS A 206 -2.33 -23.30 7.70
N LEU A 207 -3.18 -23.31 6.67
CA LEU A 207 -3.10 -24.25 5.56
C LEU A 207 -1.72 -24.22 4.87
N TYR A 208 -1.22 -23.04 4.52
CA TYR A 208 0.08 -22.90 3.86
C TYR A 208 1.20 -23.46 4.72
N ARG A 209 1.26 -23.09 6.01
CA ARG A 209 2.34 -23.54 6.92
C ARG A 209 2.34 -25.03 7.15
N GLU A 210 1.16 -25.64 7.31
CA GLU A 210 1.02 -27.06 7.62
C GLU A 210 1.24 -27.94 6.38
N LYS A 211 0.72 -27.54 5.21
CA LYS A 211 0.69 -28.38 4.01
C LYS A 211 1.74 -28.02 2.95
N TYR A 212 1.97 -26.73 2.68
CA TYR A 212 2.73 -26.28 1.51
C TYR A 212 4.13 -25.76 1.84
N LYS A 213 4.33 -25.13 3.00
CA LYS A 213 5.63 -24.57 3.42
C LYS A 213 6.77 -25.60 3.46
N PRO A 214 6.57 -26.86 3.93
CA PRO A 214 7.65 -27.85 3.94
C PRO A 214 8.21 -28.19 2.56
N SER A 215 7.35 -28.24 1.53
CA SER A 215 7.73 -28.59 0.16
C SER A 215 8.10 -27.37 -0.69
N GLN A 216 7.31 -26.29 -0.59
CA GLN A 216 7.46 -25.11 -1.43
C GLN A 216 8.49 -24.10 -0.89
N LYS A 217 8.77 -24.12 0.42
CA LYS A 217 9.74 -23.28 1.11
C LYS A 217 9.53 -21.76 0.96
N GLY A 218 8.31 -21.33 0.70
CA GLY A 218 7.96 -19.91 0.64
C GLY A 218 7.55 -19.31 1.98
N GLU A 219 7.20 -18.03 1.93
CA GLU A 219 6.73 -17.19 3.03
C GLU A 219 5.30 -16.70 2.73
N ILE A 220 4.52 -16.49 3.78
CA ILE A 220 3.15 -16.01 3.68
C ILE A 220 2.86 -14.96 4.75
N GLY A 221 2.34 -13.80 4.37
CA GLY A 221 2.02 -12.69 5.26
C GLY A 221 0.72 -11.98 4.86
N VAL A 222 0.56 -10.74 5.31
CA VAL A 222 -0.60 -9.88 5.00
C VAL A 222 -0.13 -8.45 4.80
N THR A 223 -0.75 -7.72 3.88
CA THR A 223 -0.47 -6.30 3.70
C THR A 223 -1.46 -5.47 4.52
N LEU A 224 -0.94 -4.58 5.37
CA LEU A 224 -1.74 -3.68 6.19
C LEU A 224 -1.49 -2.22 5.75
N VAL A 225 -2.49 -1.36 5.90
CA VAL A 225 -2.32 0.08 5.73
C VAL A 225 -2.27 0.73 7.10
N THR A 226 -1.44 1.75 7.28
CA THR A 226 -1.71 2.74 8.31
C THR A 226 -1.02 4.06 8.02
N ALA A 227 -1.71 5.12 8.42
CA ALA A 227 -1.10 6.42 8.62
C ALA A 227 -0.11 6.40 9.79
N TRP A 228 0.87 7.33 9.77
CA TRP A 228 1.58 7.70 10.99
C TRP A 228 0.93 8.94 11.60
N PHE A 229 0.30 8.76 12.77
CA PHE A 229 -0.45 9.82 13.44
C PHE A 229 0.46 10.67 14.32
N VAL A 230 0.49 11.97 14.06
CA VAL A 230 1.21 12.96 14.87
C VAL A 230 0.21 13.74 15.74
N PRO A 231 0.48 13.94 17.04
CA PRO A 231 -0.38 14.76 17.90
C PRO A 231 -0.54 16.18 17.36
N THR A 232 -1.77 16.68 17.33
CA THR A 232 -2.07 18.03 16.84
C THR A 232 -1.56 19.12 17.77
N THR A 233 -1.46 18.83 19.07
CA THR A 233 -0.86 19.70 20.10
C THR A 233 0.02 18.89 21.03
N LEU A 234 0.93 19.56 21.75
CA LEU A 234 1.80 18.95 22.76
C LEU A 234 1.06 18.73 24.09
N THR A 235 -0.08 18.03 24.02
CA THR A 235 -0.89 17.67 25.19
C THR A 235 -1.03 16.17 25.30
N THR A 236 -1.08 15.63 26.52
CA THR A 236 -1.31 14.19 26.75
C THR A 236 -2.61 13.70 26.11
N ALA A 237 -3.63 14.56 26.02
CA ALA A 237 -4.88 14.23 25.34
C ALA A 237 -4.67 14.00 23.83
N SER A 238 -3.91 14.87 23.17
CA SER A 238 -3.59 14.74 21.73
C SER A 238 -2.67 13.55 21.45
N GLU A 239 -1.71 13.28 22.33
CA GLU A 239 -0.90 12.07 22.23
C GLU A 239 -1.72 10.79 22.34
N ARG A 240 -2.65 10.72 23.29
CA ARG A 240 -3.56 9.58 23.42
C ARG A 240 -4.49 9.46 22.21
N ALA A 241 -4.92 10.58 21.63
CA ALA A 241 -5.75 10.58 20.42
C ALA A 241 -4.98 10.02 19.21
N ALA A 242 -3.72 10.44 19.02
CA ALA A 242 -2.87 9.91 17.95
C ALA A 242 -2.62 8.40 18.10
N ARG A 243 -2.37 7.93 19.34
CA ARG A 243 -2.24 6.49 19.62
C ARG A 243 -3.54 5.73 19.34
N ARG A 244 -4.70 6.24 19.78
CA ARG A 244 -6.00 5.60 19.46
C ARG A 244 -6.24 5.52 17.95
N ALA A 245 -5.90 6.56 17.19
CA ALA A 245 -6.06 6.52 15.73
C ALA A 245 -5.18 5.42 15.10
N LEU A 246 -3.94 5.27 15.57
CA LEU A 246 -3.06 4.17 15.18
C LEU A 246 -3.65 2.80 15.59
N ASP A 247 -4.16 2.69 16.81
CA ASP A 247 -4.75 1.43 17.31
C ASP A 247 -6.00 1.04 16.50
N PHE A 248 -6.82 1.99 16.07
CA PHE A 248 -8.01 1.71 15.26
C PHE A 248 -7.69 1.35 13.80
N MET A 249 -6.66 1.97 13.21
CA MET A 249 -6.30 1.71 11.81
C MET A 249 -5.40 0.49 11.66
N PHE A 250 -4.45 0.32 12.57
CA PHE A 250 -3.42 -0.70 12.54
C PHE A 250 -3.58 -1.76 13.65
N GLY A 251 -3.84 -1.30 14.88
CA GLY A 251 -3.97 -2.16 16.06
C GLY A 251 -5.09 -3.18 15.94
N CYS A 252 -6.23 -2.82 15.35
CA CYS A 252 -7.38 -3.71 15.20
C CYS A 252 -7.07 -4.97 14.36
N MET A 253 -6.07 -4.91 13.48
CA MET A 253 -5.60 -6.02 12.65
C MET A 253 -4.42 -6.80 13.27
N THR A 254 -3.82 -6.26 14.34
CA THR A 254 -2.58 -6.79 14.94
C THR A 254 -2.71 -7.15 16.42
N THR A 255 -3.82 -6.80 17.07
CA THR A 255 -4.07 -7.07 18.49
C THR A 255 -4.93 -8.32 18.69
N ASP A 256 -4.33 -9.35 19.27
CA ASP A 256 -5.02 -10.50 19.85
C ASP A 256 -5.79 -10.05 21.11
N ASN A 257 -7.10 -9.83 20.97
CA ASN A 257 -8.03 -9.80 22.10
C ASN A 257 -9.20 -10.80 21.94
N HIS A 258 -9.16 -11.66 20.92
CA HIS A 258 -9.99 -12.85 20.89
C HIS A 258 -9.29 -13.98 21.66
N ALA A 259 -9.54 -14.00 22.96
CA ALA A 259 -9.15 -15.08 23.87
C ALA A 259 -9.40 -16.45 23.21
N ASN A 260 -8.29 -17.12 22.85
CA ASN A 260 -8.14 -18.46 22.27
C ASN A 260 -7.47 -18.56 20.88
N LEU A 261 -7.07 -17.45 20.24
CA LEU A 261 -5.87 -17.53 19.39
C LEU A 261 -4.67 -17.25 20.28
N THR A 262 -4.00 -18.31 20.71
CA THR A 262 -2.68 -18.19 21.30
C THR A 262 -1.72 -17.79 20.18
N CYS A 263 -1.64 -16.51 19.79
CA CYS A 263 -0.49 -16.02 19.06
C CYS A 263 0.68 -15.94 20.06
N LYS A 264 1.18 -17.13 20.41
CA LYS A 264 2.63 -17.30 20.52
C LYS A 264 3.15 -16.92 19.14
N LEU A 265 3.50 -15.64 18.95
CA LEU A 265 4.29 -15.12 17.83
C LEU A 265 5.69 -15.77 17.88
N LYS A 266 5.73 -17.08 17.60
CA LYS A 266 6.90 -17.81 17.17
C LYS A 266 6.64 -18.10 15.71
N THR A 267 7.27 -17.28 14.87
CA THR A 267 7.29 -17.29 13.40
C THR A 267 5.95 -16.97 12.72
N CYS A 268 5.93 -15.94 11.87
CA CYS A 268 4.73 -15.51 11.16
C CYS A 268 4.73 -14.11 10.51
N SER A 269 5.81 -13.75 9.79
CA SER A 269 5.87 -12.98 8.54
C SER A 269 5.07 -11.68 8.30
N LEU A 270 5.84 -10.62 7.98
CA LEU A 270 5.59 -9.56 7.00
C LEU A 270 4.37 -8.70 7.30
N ILE A 271 4.59 -7.70 8.17
CA ILE A 271 3.73 -6.52 8.27
C ILE A 271 4.16 -5.59 7.15
N ASN A 272 3.34 -5.45 6.12
CA ASN A 272 3.58 -4.44 5.10
C ASN A 272 2.75 -3.21 5.35
N LEU A 273 3.20 -2.08 4.81
CA LEU A 273 2.69 -0.77 5.20
C LEU A 273 2.60 0.19 4.02
N SER A 274 1.37 0.59 3.70
CA SER A 274 1.03 1.80 2.96
C SER A 274 0.90 2.98 3.93
N LEU A 275 1.79 3.97 3.79
CA LEU A 275 1.83 5.15 4.67
C LEU A 275 1.05 6.30 4.08
N LEU A 276 -0.11 6.59 4.68
CA LEU A 276 -0.94 7.72 4.25
C LEU A 276 -1.42 8.54 5.47
N CYS A 277 -0.70 9.63 5.74
CA CYS A 277 -1.19 10.91 6.26
C CYS A 277 -1.16 11.33 7.75
N ALA A 278 -1.01 12.65 7.97
CA ALA A 278 -1.18 13.34 9.24
C ALA A 278 -2.18 14.50 9.06
N HIS A 279 -3.24 14.57 9.89
CA HIS A 279 -4.20 15.69 9.89
C HIS A 279 -3.66 16.89 10.69
N LYS A 280 -3.81 18.11 10.13
CA LYS A 280 -3.28 19.42 10.59
C LYS A 280 -3.87 19.89 11.95
N PRO A 281 -3.10 20.65 12.78
CA PRO A 281 -2.93 22.10 12.56
C PRO A 281 -1.53 22.72 12.76
N VAL A 282 -0.44 21.98 13.05
CA VAL A 282 0.86 22.62 13.40
C VAL A 282 1.93 22.52 12.29
N PHE A 283 1.78 21.64 11.30
CA PHE A 283 2.80 21.40 10.28
C PHE A 283 2.29 21.68 8.86
N SER A 284 3.06 22.44 8.07
CA SER A 284 2.82 22.61 6.64
C SER A 284 3.41 21.41 5.89
N PHE A 285 2.56 20.45 5.52
CA PHE A 285 2.94 19.36 4.63
C PHE A 285 2.68 19.73 3.17
N ALA A 286 3.51 19.23 2.26
CA ALA A 286 3.26 19.38 0.83
C ALA A 286 2.01 18.56 0.45
N ALA A 287 1.05 19.23 -0.19
CA ALA A 287 -0.17 18.60 -0.70
C ALA A 287 0.15 17.77 -1.95
N THR A 288 -0.68 16.77 -2.22
CA THR A 288 -0.63 15.98 -3.46
C THR A 288 -1.93 16.20 -4.25
N ALA A 289 -2.11 15.49 -5.36
CA ALA A 289 -3.35 15.55 -6.13
C ALA A 289 -4.58 15.00 -5.35
N LEU A 290 -4.34 14.23 -4.29
CA LEU A 290 -5.38 13.72 -3.40
C LEU A 290 -5.41 14.54 -2.12
N ASN A 291 -6.60 15.02 -1.75
CA ASN A 291 -6.81 15.90 -0.59
C ASN A 291 -6.49 15.22 0.76
N TRP A 292 -6.50 13.89 0.78
CA TRP A 292 -6.22 13.06 1.93
C TRP A 292 -4.77 12.60 1.99
N LEU A 293 -3.92 12.89 0.99
CA LEU A 293 -2.52 12.45 0.93
C LEU A 293 -1.56 13.65 1.00
N TYR A 294 -0.76 13.70 2.06
CA TYR A 294 0.27 14.70 2.31
C TYR A 294 1.64 14.04 2.47
N VAL A 295 2.69 14.70 1.97
CA VAL A 295 4.05 14.16 1.99
C VAL A 295 4.69 14.31 3.37
N TYR A 296 4.95 13.20 4.06
CA TYR A 296 5.62 13.17 5.37
C TYR A 296 6.59 11.97 5.51
N PRO A 297 7.78 12.03 4.89
CA PRO A 297 8.68 10.89 4.84
C PRO A 297 9.28 10.52 6.21
N LYS A 298 9.26 11.41 7.21
CA LYS A 298 9.64 11.06 8.58
C LYS A 298 8.73 9.99 9.21
N GLY A 299 7.48 9.91 8.74
CA GLY A 299 6.48 8.95 9.20
C GLY A 299 6.90 7.50 8.98
N ILE A 300 7.52 7.16 7.83
CA ILE A 300 7.95 5.78 7.55
C ILE A 300 8.98 5.32 8.57
N ARG A 301 9.95 6.17 8.91
CA ARG A 301 10.94 5.87 9.93
C ARG A 301 10.29 5.70 11.31
N ALA A 302 9.46 6.66 11.70
CA ALA A 302 8.80 6.62 13.01
C ALA A 302 7.98 5.35 13.19
N LEU A 303 7.26 4.94 12.15
CA LEU A 303 6.45 3.73 12.18
C LEU A 303 7.31 2.46 12.18
N MET A 304 8.37 2.38 11.36
CA MET A 304 9.30 1.22 11.42
C MET A 304 9.93 1.05 12.79
N LEU A 305 10.33 2.14 13.45
CA LEU A 305 10.86 2.09 14.81
C LEU A 305 9.78 1.71 15.84
N TYR A 306 8.56 2.21 15.67
CA TYR A 306 7.42 1.81 16.51
C TYR A 306 7.13 0.31 16.40
N LEU A 307 7.15 -0.27 15.20
CA LEU A 307 6.98 -1.72 14.99
C LEU A 307 8.13 -2.53 15.59
N ARG A 308 9.37 -2.05 15.45
CA ARG A 308 10.54 -2.64 16.12
C ARG A 308 10.34 -2.71 17.63
N ASP A 309 9.92 -1.60 18.23
CA ASP A 309 9.88 -1.44 19.69
C ASP A 309 8.64 -2.08 20.34
N ASN A 310 7.52 -2.17 19.63
CA ASN A 310 6.23 -2.58 20.20
C ASN A 310 5.69 -3.91 19.68
N TYR A 311 6.20 -4.42 18.54
CA TYR A 311 5.68 -5.62 17.88
C TYR A 311 6.75 -6.71 17.64
N GLY A 312 7.89 -6.62 18.33
CA GLY A 312 8.94 -7.64 18.29
C GLY A 312 9.81 -7.62 17.03
N ASN A 313 9.85 -6.50 16.31
CA ASN A 313 10.68 -6.28 15.13
C ASN A 313 10.56 -7.36 14.04
N PRO A 314 9.33 -7.66 13.57
CA PRO A 314 9.12 -8.68 12.56
C PRO A 314 9.80 -8.25 11.24
N PRO A 315 10.12 -9.21 10.35
CA PRO A 315 10.50 -8.86 8.99
C PRO A 315 9.34 -8.10 8.32
N ILE A 316 9.65 -7.01 7.63
CA ILE A 316 8.69 -6.08 7.02
C ILE A 316 9.05 -5.86 5.55
N TYR A 317 8.09 -5.87 4.63
CA TYR A 317 8.26 -5.30 3.29
C TYR A 317 7.38 -4.05 3.17
N ILE A 318 7.86 -2.99 2.57
CA ILE A 318 6.99 -1.87 2.20
C ILE A 318 6.35 -2.26 0.87
N THR A 319 5.12 -2.78 0.84
CA THR A 319 4.49 -3.26 -0.41
C THR A 319 3.88 -2.16 -1.26
N GLU A 320 3.57 -1.02 -0.66
CA GLU A 320 3.04 0.13 -1.37
C GLU A 320 3.58 1.41 -0.76
N ASN A 321 4.22 2.23 -1.59
CA ASN A 321 4.59 3.59 -1.22
C ASN A 321 4.69 4.43 -2.49
N GLY A 322 3.93 5.53 -2.54
CA GLY A 322 3.70 6.26 -3.77
C GLY A 322 3.05 7.62 -3.57
N ILE A 323 3.00 8.39 -4.67
CA ILE A 323 2.36 9.70 -4.71
C ILE A 323 1.49 9.83 -5.96
N ALA A 324 0.29 10.36 -5.74
CA ALA A 324 -0.64 10.75 -6.78
C ALA A 324 -0.23 12.09 -7.42
N GLU A 325 -0.13 12.10 -8.73
CA GLU A 325 -0.13 13.34 -9.52
C GLU A 325 -1.46 13.46 -10.27
N ALA A 326 -1.94 14.69 -10.44
CA ALA A 326 -3.21 14.94 -11.12
C ALA A 326 -3.07 14.59 -12.60
N ASN A 327 -4.03 13.86 -13.14
CA ASN A 327 -4.09 13.61 -14.57
C ASN A 327 -4.49 14.92 -15.28
N ASN A 328 -3.59 15.44 -16.12
CA ASN A 328 -3.88 16.59 -16.95
C ASN A 328 -3.71 16.23 -18.43
N SER A 329 -4.83 15.89 -19.07
CA SER A 329 -4.89 15.50 -20.48
C SER A 329 -4.55 16.62 -21.46
N THR A 330 -4.47 17.87 -21.00
CA THR A 330 -4.06 19.01 -21.84
C THR A 330 -2.54 19.15 -21.98
N LEU A 331 -1.76 18.50 -21.10
CA LEU A 331 -0.31 18.52 -21.18
C LEU A 331 0.19 17.58 -22.28
N PRO A 332 1.11 18.03 -23.14
CA PRO A 332 1.82 17.12 -24.04
C PRO A 332 2.52 16.01 -23.25
N VAL A 333 2.50 14.78 -23.76
CA VAL A 333 3.12 13.62 -23.09
C VAL A 333 4.53 13.93 -22.61
N LYS A 334 5.38 14.55 -23.43
CA LYS A 334 6.76 14.93 -23.07
C LYS A 334 6.87 15.78 -21.80
N GLU A 335 5.88 16.62 -21.51
CA GLU A 335 5.82 17.40 -20.27
C GLU A 335 5.24 16.58 -19.12
N ALA A 336 4.21 15.77 -19.39
CA ALA A 336 3.62 14.87 -18.40
C ALA A 336 4.59 13.81 -17.85
N LEU A 337 5.65 13.47 -18.60
CA LEU A 337 6.71 12.56 -18.13
C LEU A 337 7.66 13.18 -17.08
N LYS A 338 7.63 14.51 -16.88
CA LYS A 338 8.54 15.23 -15.97
C LYS A 338 7.98 15.28 -14.54
N ASP A 339 7.98 14.13 -13.88
CA ASP A 339 7.41 13.92 -12.55
C ASP A 339 8.41 14.16 -11.41
N LYS A 340 8.87 15.41 -11.30
CA LYS A 340 9.87 15.79 -10.29
C LYS A 340 9.40 15.52 -8.86
N ASP A 341 8.12 15.75 -8.57
CA ASP A 341 7.56 15.59 -7.24
C ASP A 341 7.57 14.12 -6.79
N ARG A 342 7.33 13.18 -7.72
CA ARG A 342 7.51 11.74 -7.47
C ARG A 342 8.95 11.38 -7.14
N ILE A 343 9.94 11.95 -7.83
CA ILE A 343 11.36 11.73 -7.52
C ILE A 343 11.70 12.24 -6.10
N GLU A 344 11.25 13.45 -5.75
CA GLU A 344 11.48 14.03 -4.43
C GLU A 344 10.79 13.21 -3.31
N TYR A 345 9.57 12.73 -3.58
CA TYR A 345 8.83 11.83 -2.69
C TYR A 345 9.60 10.53 -2.43
N LEU A 346 10.00 9.83 -3.50
CA LEU A 346 10.69 8.54 -3.41
C LEU A 346 12.03 8.69 -2.70
N TYR A 347 12.81 9.71 -3.05
CA TYR A 347 14.07 10.02 -2.39
C TYR A 347 13.86 10.23 -0.87
N GLY A 348 12.86 11.04 -0.50
CA GLY A 348 12.57 11.33 0.90
C GLY A 348 12.20 10.08 1.70
N HIS A 349 11.27 9.26 1.20
CA HIS A 349 10.82 8.06 1.90
C HIS A 349 11.92 7.00 1.97
N LEU A 350 12.67 6.77 0.90
CA LEU A 350 13.78 5.82 0.88
C LEU A 350 14.92 6.27 1.80
N PHE A 351 15.21 7.57 1.90
CA PHE A 351 16.19 8.09 2.86
C PHE A 351 15.77 7.80 4.31
N TYR A 352 14.53 8.07 4.68
CA TYR A 352 14.08 7.78 6.05
C TYR A 352 13.92 6.29 6.34
N LEU A 353 13.58 5.49 5.32
CA LEU A 353 13.55 4.04 5.43
C LEU A 353 14.96 3.47 5.67
N SER A 354 15.97 3.95 4.95
CA SER A 354 17.35 3.52 5.19
C SER A 354 17.81 3.90 6.61
N LYS A 355 17.41 5.07 7.13
CA LYS A 355 17.65 5.43 8.54
C LYS A 355 16.98 4.48 9.52
N ALA A 356 15.74 4.07 9.27
CA ALA A 356 15.08 3.08 10.12
C ALA A 356 15.84 1.75 10.17
N ILE A 357 16.35 1.30 9.01
CA ILE A 357 17.14 0.07 8.89
C ILE A 357 18.50 0.21 9.59
N GLU A 358 19.19 1.33 9.40
CA GLU A 358 20.43 1.65 10.12
C GLU A 358 20.22 1.60 11.65
N GLU A 359 19.03 1.97 12.12
CA GLU A 359 18.63 1.94 13.52
C GLU A 359 18.03 0.58 13.97
N GLY A 360 18.09 -0.45 13.13
CA GLY A 360 17.75 -1.82 13.50
C GLY A 360 16.30 -2.25 13.23
N ALA A 361 15.51 -1.46 12.49
CA ALA A 361 14.23 -1.94 11.98
C ALA A 361 14.44 -3.05 10.93
N ASN A 362 13.72 -4.16 11.05
CA ASN A 362 13.89 -5.35 10.22
C ASN A 362 13.13 -5.27 8.88
N VAL A 363 13.49 -4.30 8.03
CA VAL A 363 12.88 -4.13 6.71
C VAL A 363 13.65 -4.92 5.66
N LYS A 364 12.93 -5.70 4.85
CA LYS A 364 13.46 -6.65 3.85
C LYS A 364 13.24 -6.21 2.41
N GLY A 365 12.29 -5.32 2.15
CA GLY A 365 12.13 -4.77 0.81
C GLY A 365 11.18 -3.58 0.72
N TYR A 366 11.12 -3.01 -0.48
CA TYR A 366 10.33 -1.84 -0.82
C TYR A 366 9.78 -1.96 -2.24
N PHE A 367 8.48 -1.79 -2.37
CA PHE A 367 7.73 -1.83 -3.61
C PHE A 367 7.06 -0.48 -3.80
N MET A 368 7.42 0.17 -4.90
CA MET A 368 6.85 1.46 -5.27
C MET A 368 5.43 1.26 -5.82
N TRP A 369 4.47 2.03 -5.28
CA TRP A 369 3.14 2.11 -5.87
C TRP A 369 3.08 3.33 -6.81
N ALA A 370 2.83 3.20 -8.11
CA ALA A 370 2.49 1.98 -8.86
C ALA A 370 3.49 1.69 -9.99
N PHE A 371 3.49 0.46 -10.52
CA PHE A 371 4.33 0.13 -11.67
C PHE A 371 4.01 0.99 -12.90
N MET A 372 2.74 1.09 -13.29
CA MET A 372 2.25 2.00 -14.34
C MET A 372 1.01 2.75 -13.86
N ASP A 373 0.62 3.82 -14.55
CA ASP A 373 -0.65 4.49 -14.24
C ASP A 373 -1.81 3.51 -14.43
N ASP A 374 -2.75 3.53 -13.49
CA ASP A 374 -3.82 2.55 -13.37
C ASP A 374 -5.16 3.20 -12.98
N PHE A 375 -6.17 2.36 -12.70
CA PHE A 375 -7.46 2.78 -12.19
C PHE A 375 -7.42 2.95 -10.66
N GLU A 376 -7.49 4.19 -10.18
CA GLU A 376 -7.35 4.51 -8.77
C GLU A 376 -8.71 4.63 -8.07
N TRP A 377 -9.44 3.51 -8.05
CA TRP A 377 -10.67 3.32 -7.27
C TRP A 377 -11.70 4.44 -7.45
N ASP A 378 -12.06 5.16 -6.39
CA ASP A 378 -13.03 6.26 -6.40
C ASP A 378 -12.55 7.49 -7.20
N ALA A 379 -11.24 7.64 -7.39
CA ALA A 379 -10.64 8.66 -8.23
C ALA A 379 -10.58 8.25 -9.72
N GLY A 380 -10.81 6.97 -10.04
CA GLY A 380 -10.70 6.44 -11.40
C GLY A 380 -9.36 6.80 -12.06
N PHE A 381 -9.39 7.32 -13.29
CA PHE A 381 -8.19 7.75 -14.01
C PHE A 381 -7.84 9.24 -13.83
N SER A 382 -8.40 9.91 -12.81
CA SER A 382 -8.16 11.34 -12.55
C SER A 382 -6.80 11.63 -11.90
N VAL A 383 -6.13 10.60 -11.38
CA VAL A 383 -4.80 10.67 -10.79
C VAL A 383 -3.89 9.60 -11.39
N ARG A 384 -2.58 9.75 -11.15
CA ARG A 384 -1.52 8.92 -11.73
C ARG A 384 -0.47 8.61 -10.67
N PHE A 385 -0.28 7.34 -10.34
CA PHE A 385 0.76 6.88 -9.39
C PHE A 385 1.98 6.27 -10.06
N GLY A 386 1.87 5.87 -11.33
CA GLY A 386 2.82 5.00 -12.01
C GLY A 386 4.23 5.56 -12.22
N LEU A 387 5.25 4.69 -12.24
CA LEU A 387 6.55 5.01 -12.85
C LEU A 387 6.45 5.12 -14.38
N TYR A 388 5.52 4.38 -14.97
CA TYR A 388 5.22 4.43 -16.40
C TYR A 388 3.90 5.17 -16.63
N TYR A 389 3.97 6.20 -17.46
CA TYR A 389 2.79 6.92 -17.96
C TYR A 389 2.02 6.04 -18.94
N ILE A 390 0.71 5.95 -18.74
CA ILE A 390 -0.22 5.31 -19.69
C ILE A 390 -0.97 6.38 -20.46
N ASP A 391 -0.81 6.36 -21.78
CA ASP A 391 -1.59 7.20 -22.68
C ASP A 391 -2.94 6.57 -22.95
N TYR A 392 -3.94 6.99 -22.17
CA TYR A 392 -5.33 6.53 -22.30
C TYR A 392 -5.95 6.90 -23.66
N SER A 393 -5.39 7.87 -24.39
CA SER A 393 -5.90 8.32 -25.68
C SER A 393 -5.22 7.67 -26.89
N ASP A 394 -4.04 7.08 -26.70
CA ASP A 394 -3.22 6.48 -27.77
C ASP A 394 -2.96 4.99 -27.49
N GLY A 395 -4.05 4.21 -27.46
CA GLY A 395 -3.97 2.74 -27.39
C GLY A 395 -3.28 2.21 -26.14
N LEU A 396 -3.35 2.93 -25.01
CA LEU A 396 -2.69 2.58 -23.76
C LEU A 396 -1.17 2.47 -23.90
N LYS A 397 -0.51 3.27 -24.73
CA LYS A 397 0.97 3.22 -24.84
C LYS A 397 1.64 3.56 -23.52
N ARG A 398 2.75 2.86 -23.24
CA ARG A 398 3.55 2.97 -22.01
C ARG A 398 4.76 3.87 -22.27
N TYR A 399 4.96 4.87 -21.43
CA TYR A 399 6.12 5.77 -21.50
C TYR A 399 6.80 5.88 -20.13
N PRO A 400 8.10 5.55 -20.00
CA PRO A 400 8.80 5.72 -18.72
C PRO A 400 8.86 7.21 -18.33
N LYS A 401 8.39 7.53 -17.12
CA LYS A 401 8.54 8.89 -16.55
C LYS A 401 9.96 9.11 -16.05
N TYR A 402 10.29 10.34 -15.67
CA TYR A 402 11.61 10.68 -15.15
C TYR A 402 11.92 9.93 -13.84
N SER A 403 10.91 9.65 -13.02
CA SER A 403 11.03 8.78 -11.86
C SER A 403 11.45 7.35 -12.21
N ALA A 404 11.01 6.77 -13.33
CA ALA A 404 11.45 5.45 -13.77
C ALA A 404 12.97 5.43 -14.06
N TYR A 405 13.47 6.46 -14.75
CA TYR A 405 14.91 6.60 -15.01
C TYR A 405 15.70 6.88 -13.72
N TRP A 406 15.15 7.67 -12.81
CA TRP A 406 15.75 7.89 -11.49
C TRP A 406 15.82 6.59 -10.69
N TYR A 407 14.74 5.79 -10.67
CA TYR A 407 14.66 4.53 -9.96
C TYR A 407 15.66 3.51 -10.53
N LYS A 408 15.75 3.41 -11.86
CA LYS A 408 16.77 2.61 -12.55
C LYS A 408 18.19 3.00 -12.12
N LYS A 409 18.50 4.30 -12.09
CA LYS A 409 19.81 4.81 -11.64
C LYS A 409 20.05 4.51 -10.15
N PHE A 410 19.02 4.65 -9.31
CA PHE A 410 19.09 4.32 -7.88
C PHE A 410 19.42 2.84 -7.67
N LEU A 411 18.83 1.94 -8.47
CA LEU A 411 19.05 0.50 -8.43
C LEU A 411 20.40 0.05 -9.01
N GLN A 412 21.06 0.90 -9.80
CA GLN A 412 22.31 0.59 -10.52
C GLN A 412 22.15 -0.50 -11.59
N THR A 413 20.99 -0.54 -12.25
CA THR A 413 20.61 -1.51 -13.30
C THR A 413 20.39 -0.86 -14.65
#